data_AF-A0A944BH26-F1
#
_entry.id   AF-A0A944BH26-F1
#
_cell.length_a   1.000
_cell.length_b   1.000
_cell.length_c   1.000
_cell.angle_alpha   90.00
_cell.angle_beta   90.00
_cell.angle_gamma   90.00
#
_symmetry.space_group_name_H-M   'P 1'
#
loop_
_entity.id
_entity.type
_entity.pdbx_description
1 polymer ?
#
loop_
_entity_poly.entity_id
_entity_poly.type
_entity_poly.pdbx_seq_one_letter_code
_entity_poly.pdbx_strand_id
1 'polypeptide(L)'
;MIITIGRQLGSGGLQIGQLVAKELGYDFYDKQLITEAARDSGMREDFFTNVDEKANKKLSALGFLGLRGSFSGDSFINTNSLSANNLFLLQSQTMERLALSSENGAVFIGRCAHYVLRNH
;
A
#
# COMPACT_ATOMS: atom_id res chain seq x y z
N MET A 1 -10.84 17.17 -7.47
CA MET A 1 -9.62 18.01 -7.47
C MET A 1 -8.64 17.43 -6.46
N ILE A 2 -7.37 17.25 -6.84
CA ILE A 2 -6.34 16.63 -6.00
C ILE A 2 -5.25 17.65 -5.67
N ILE A 3 -4.90 17.77 -4.39
CA ILE A 3 -3.84 18.66 -3.91
C ILE A 3 -2.73 17.79 -3.33
N THR A 4 -1.50 17.97 -3.81
CA THR A 4 -0.32 17.28 -3.25
C THR A 4 0.61 18.30 -2.61
N ILE A 5 1.02 18.05 -1.37
CA ILE A 5 1.90 18.95 -0.61
C ILE A 5 3.22 18.23 -0.32
N GLY A 6 4.27 18.70 -0.98
CA GLY A 6 5.65 18.38 -0.62
C GLY A 6 6.07 19.21 0.61
N ARG A 7 6.69 18.57 1.61
CA ARG A 7 7.17 19.26 2.81
C ARG A 7 8.57 18.81 3.22
N GLN A 8 9.28 19.70 3.90
CA GLN A 8 10.49 19.38 4.64
C GLN A 8 10.16 19.15 6.13
N LEU A 9 11.04 18.48 6.85
CA LEU A 9 10.91 18.34 8.29
C LEU A 9 11.02 19.73 8.94
N GLY A 10 10.12 20.03 9.88
CA GLY A 10 10.06 21.33 10.54
C GLY A 10 9.37 22.45 9.78
N SER A 11 8.91 22.24 8.54
CA SER A 11 8.31 23.31 7.72
C SER A 11 6.84 23.65 8.05
N GLY A 12 6.24 22.97 9.03
CA GLY A 12 4.81 23.09 9.33
C GLY A 12 3.85 22.62 8.23
N GLY A 13 4.36 22.00 7.16
CA GLY A 13 3.53 21.60 6.01
C GLY A 13 2.41 20.60 6.36
N LEU A 14 2.57 19.86 7.46
CA LEU A 14 1.53 18.96 7.98
C LEU A 14 0.31 19.76 8.48
N GLN A 15 0.53 20.79 9.30
CA GLN A 15 -0.56 21.62 9.83
C GLN A 15 -1.25 22.39 8.70
N ILE A 16 -0.47 22.91 7.75
CA ILE A 16 -1.02 23.64 6.60
C ILE A 16 -1.95 22.72 5.80
N GLY A 17 -1.54 21.50 5.45
CA GLY A 17 -2.42 20.62 4.66
C GLY A 17 -3.67 20.17 5.41
N GLN A 18 -3.60 20.02 6.74
CA GLN A 18 -4.80 19.75 7.56
C GLN A 18 -5.78 20.94 7.54
N LEU A 19 -5.26 22.17 7.65
CA LEU A 19 -6.07 23.37 7.57
C LEU A 19 -6.70 23.53 6.19
N VAL A 20 -5.92 23.32 5.12
CA VAL A 20 -6.39 23.37 3.73
C VAL A 20 -7.51 22.35 3.51
N ALA A 21 -7.32 21.11 3.96
CA ALA A 21 -8.34 20.07 3.85
C ALA A 21 -9.62 20.46 4.61
N LYS A 22 -9.48 21.00 5.82
CA LYS A 22 -10.62 21.43 6.65
C LYS A 22 -11.39 22.61 6.04
N GLU A 23 -10.70 23.62 5.52
CA GLU A 23 -11.36 24.78 4.92
C GLU A 23 -12.05 24.44 3.59
N LEU A 24 -11.46 23.54 2.80
CA LEU A 24 -12.02 23.12 1.52
C LEU A 24 -13.05 21.99 1.66
N GLY A 25 -13.16 21.37 2.84
CA GLY A 25 -14.00 20.18 3.06
C GLY A 25 -13.49 18.95 2.30
N TYR A 26 -12.18 18.83 2.14
CA TYR A 26 -11.50 17.74 1.43
C TYR A 26 -11.01 16.68 2.39
N ASP A 27 -10.86 15.46 1.84
CA ASP A 27 -10.22 14.38 2.58
C ASP A 27 -8.74 14.69 2.79
N PHE A 28 -8.20 14.27 3.93
CA PHE A 28 -6.80 14.49 4.28
C PHE A 28 -6.08 13.15 4.44
N TYR A 29 -5.02 12.95 3.66
CA TYR A 29 -4.22 11.73 3.69
C TYR A 29 -2.74 12.05 3.88
N ASP A 30 -2.16 11.49 4.93
CA ASP A 30 -0.74 11.57 5.21
C ASP A 30 -0.03 10.23 4.97
N LYS A 31 1.29 10.21 5.14
CA LYS A 31 2.07 8.98 4.97
C LYS A 31 1.59 7.85 5.88
N GLN A 32 1.22 8.14 7.13
CA GLN A 32 0.86 7.10 8.10
C GLN A 32 -0.48 6.45 7.72
N LEU A 33 -1.50 7.26 7.44
CA LEU A 33 -2.82 6.82 7.00
C LEU A 33 -2.74 5.99 5.71
N ILE A 34 -1.96 6.45 4.73
CA ILE A 34 -1.79 5.70 3.47
C ILE A 34 -1.04 4.39 3.71
N THR A 35 -0.07 4.37 4.62
CA THR A 35 0.67 3.14 4.95
C THR A 35 -0.24 2.13 5.64
N GLU A 36 -1.10 2.59 6.55
CA GLU A 36 -2.07 1.76 7.26
C GLU A 36 -3.12 1.22 6.29
N ALA A 37 -3.73 2.09 5.47
CA ALA A 37 -4.68 1.69 4.46
C ALA A 37 -4.09 0.71 3.44
N ALA A 38 -2.83 0.92 3.03
CA ALA A 38 -2.11 0.00 2.15
C ALA A 38 -1.83 -1.35 2.80
N ARG A 39 -1.49 -1.37 4.10
CA ARG A 39 -1.30 -2.62 4.86
C ARG A 39 -2.61 -3.37 4.98
N ASP A 40 -3.71 -2.69 5.29
CA ASP A 40 -5.04 -3.32 5.39
C ASP A 40 -5.54 -3.81 4.02
N SER A 41 -5.27 -3.08 2.94
CA SER A 41 -5.60 -3.49 1.58
C SER A 41 -4.76 -4.70 1.14
N GLY A 42 -3.44 -4.66 1.36
CA GLY A 42 -2.52 -5.74 0.98
C GLY A 42 -2.71 -7.00 1.84
N MET A 43 -2.95 -6.87 3.15
CA MET A 43 -3.30 -8.01 4.01
C MET A 43 -4.63 -8.64 3.56
N ARG A 44 -5.61 -7.85 3.11
CA ARG A 44 -6.85 -8.40 2.56
C ARG A 44 -6.60 -9.16 1.26
N GLU A 45 -5.86 -8.60 0.32
CA GLU A 45 -5.51 -9.29 -0.92
C GLU A 45 -4.72 -10.59 -0.65
N ASP A 46 -3.65 -10.53 0.13
CA ASP A 46 -2.84 -11.70 0.48
C ASP A 46 -3.64 -12.76 1.23
N PHE A 47 -4.53 -12.36 2.14
CA PHE A 47 -5.37 -13.30 2.88
C PHE A 47 -6.36 -14.01 1.94
N PHE A 48 -6.99 -13.29 1.00
CA PHE A 48 -7.88 -13.90 0.02
C PHE A 48 -7.12 -14.82 -0.95
N THR A 49 -5.96 -14.38 -1.48
CA THR A 49 -5.14 -15.23 -2.38
C THR A 49 -4.65 -16.49 -1.67
N ASN A 50 -4.23 -16.42 -0.40
CA ASN A 50 -3.79 -17.59 0.36
C ASN A 50 -4.94 -18.54 0.72
N VAL A 51 -6.15 -18.04 0.94
CA VAL A 51 -7.33 -18.86 1.19
C VAL A 51 -7.75 -19.59 -0.10
N ASP A 52 -7.72 -18.90 -1.24
CA ASP A 52 -8.06 -19.49 -2.54
C ASP A 52 -7.00 -20.51 -3.03
N GLU A 53 -5.72 -20.25 -2.74
CA GLU A 53 -4.66 -21.23 -3.00
C GLU A 53 -4.74 -22.45 -2.07
N LYS A 54 -5.10 -22.28 -0.79
CA LYS A 54 -5.28 -23.41 0.14
C LYS A 54 -6.53 -24.22 -0.14
N ALA A 55 -7.57 -23.63 -0.73
CA ALA A 55 -8.74 -24.37 -1.19
C ALA A 55 -8.41 -25.27 -2.38
N ASN A 56 -7.57 -24.81 -3.32
CA ASN A 56 -7.16 -25.59 -4.48
C ASN A 56 -6.05 -26.62 -4.20
N LYS A 57 -5.16 -26.39 -3.22
CA LYS A 57 -4.06 -27.32 -2.88
C LYS A 57 -4.46 -28.54 -2.04
N LYS A 58 -5.64 -28.55 -1.41
CA LYS A 58 -6.09 -29.71 -0.61
C LYS A 58 -6.48 -30.92 -1.47
N LEU A 59 -6.79 -30.73 -2.76
CA LEU A 59 -7.13 -31.84 -3.65
C LEU A 59 -5.91 -32.46 -4.35
N SER A 60 -4.78 -31.75 -4.44
CA SER A 60 -3.56 -32.22 -5.11
C SER A 60 -2.48 -32.80 -4.18
N ALA A 61 -2.59 -32.58 -2.86
CA ALA A 61 -1.57 -32.98 -1.89
C ALA A 61 -1.61 -34.46 -1.46
N LEU A 62 -2.68 -35.21 -1.77
CA LEU A 62 -2.76 -36.63 -1.40
C LEU A 62 -1.97 -37.56 -2.35
N GLY A 63 -1.45 -37.05 -3.48
CA GLY A 63 -0.75 -37.85 -4.49
C GLY A 63 0.78 -37.71 -4.54
N PHE A 64 1.39 -36.79 -3.79
CA PHE A 64 2.82 -36.45 -3.94
C PHE A 64 3.61 -36.46 -2.61
N LEU A 65 3.19 -37.23 -1.60
CA LEU A 65 3.96 -37.37 -0.35
C LEU A 65 4.96 -38.55 -0.40
N GLY A 66 5.45 -38.88 -1.59
CA GLY A 66 6.24 -40.10 -1.82
C GLY A 66 7.73 -39.91 -2.06
N LEU A 67 8.25 -38.71 -2.35
CA LEU A 67 9.65 -38.61 -2.74
C LEU A 67 10.23 -37.18 -2.58
N ARG A 68 11.48 -37.11 -2.08
CA ARG A 68 12.37 -35.93 -1.95
C ARG A 68 12.10 -35.10 -0.68
N GLY A 69 12.80 -35.29 0.45
CA GLY A 69 14.24 -35.54 0.57
C GLY A 69 15.01 -34.22 0.43
N SER A 70 15.29 -33.61 1.57
CA SER A 70 16.43 -32.71 1.86
C SER A 70 16.78 -31.62 0.85
N PHE A 71 16.30 -30.39 1.08
CA PHE A 71 17.02 -29.18 0.66
C PHE A 71 17.01 -28.16 1.81
N SER A 72 18.09 -28.23 2.61
CA SER A 72 18.53 -27.15 3.48
C SER A 72 19.35 -26.18 2.64
N GLY A 73 19.17 -24.88 2.87
CA GLY A 73 20.17 -23.87 2.51
C GLY A 73 19.66 -22.70 1.69
N ASP A 74 19.60 -21.55 2.37
CA ASP A 74 19.98 -20.23 1.84
C ASP A 74 18.92 -19.37 1.13
N SER A 75 18.03 -18.72 1.90
CA SER A 75 17.13 -17.67 1.37
C SER A 75 16.93 -16.47 2.30
N PHE A 76 17.96 -16.09 3.07
CA PHE A 76 17.89 -14.96 4.02
C PHE A 76 18.46 -13.62 3.51
N ILE A 77 18.70 -13.44 2.20
CA ILE A 77 19.38 -12.22 1.67
C ILE A 77 18.51 -11.37 0.72
N ASN A 78 17.18 -11.54 0.63
CA ASN A 78 16.39 -10.67 -0.27
C ASN A 78 14.96 -10.30 0.17
N THR A 79 14.61 -10.45 1.43
CA THR A 79 13.24 -10.14 1.90
C THR A 79 12.99 -8.64 2.07
N ASN A 80 14.03 -7.85 2.40
CA ASN A 80 13.88 -6.43 2.76
C ASN A 80 13.79 -5.48 1.56
N SER A 81 14.36 -5.84 0.41
CA SER A 81 14.27 -5.04 -0.83
C SER A 81 12.93 -5.29 -1.53
N LEU A 82 12.49 -6.54 -1.56
CA LEU A 82 11.18 -6.92 -2.08
C LEU A 82 10.03 -6.29 -1.24
N SER A 83 10.18 -6.20 0.08
CA SER A 83 9.14 -5.61 0.95
C SER A 83 8.97 -4.10 0.72
N ALA A 84 10.05 -3.35 0.52
CA ALA A 84 9.98 -1.89 0.30
C ALA A 84 9.31 -1.54 -1.05
N ASN A 85 9.65 -2.28 -2.12
CA ASN A 85 9.05 -2.10 -3.44
C ASN A 85 7.57 -2.51 -3.45
N ASN A 86 7.22 -3.63 -2.81
CA ASN A 86 5.83 -4.06 -2.68
C ASN A 86 5.00 -3.08 -1.84
N LEU A 87 5.56 -2.55 -0.75
CA LEU A 87 4.89 -1.54 0.05
C LEU A 87 4.64 -0.25 -0.74
N PHE A 88 5.60 0.17 -1.57
CA PHE A 88 5.43 1.33 -2.44
C PHE A 88 4.32 1.12 -3.48
N LEU A 89 4.25 -0.07 -4.09
CA LEU A 89 3.18 -0.41 -5.04
C LEU A 89 1.80 -0.40 -4.37
N LEU A 90 1.65 -1.05 -3.21
CA LEU A 90 0.41 -1.06 -2.44
C LEU A 90 0.00 0.36 -2.00
N GLN A 91 0.95 1.18 -1.56
CA GLN A 91 0.70 2.57 -1.23
C GLN A 91 0.25 3.38 -2.45
N SER A 92 0.87 3.18 -3.61
CA SER A 92 0.52 3.89 -4.83
C SER A 92 -0.89 3.54 -5.30
N GLN A 93 -1.24 2.25 -5.35
CA GLN A 93 -2.59 1.79 -5.66
C GLN A 93 -3.62 2.32 -4.66
N THR A 94 -3.26 2.38 -3.39
CA THR A 94 -4.13 2.93 -2.35
C THR A 94 -4.34 4.42 -2.54
N MET A 95 -3.30 5.19 -2.89
CA MET A 95 -3.43 6.62 -3.22
C MET A 95 -4.36 6.85 -4.41
N GLU A 96 -4.20 6.07 -5.49
CA GLU A 96 -5.09 6.15 -6.67
C GLU A 96 -6.55 5.85 -6.30
N ARG A 97 -6.78 4.78 -5.53
CA ARG A 97 -8.13 4.41 -5.07
C ARG A 97 -8.76 5.51 -4.21
N LEU A 98 -8.00 6.09 -3.28
CA LEU A 98 -8.48 7.18 -2.44
C LEU A 98 -8.78 8.42 -3.27
N ALA A 99 -7.89 8.78 -4.22
CA ALA A 99 -8.11 9.91 -5.12
C ALA A 99 -9.37 9.75 -5.99
N LEU A 100 -9.66 8.53 -6.46
CA LEU A 100 -10.87 8.22 -7.21
C LEU A 100 -12.14 8.17 -6.34
N SER A 101 -12.01 7.80 -5.07
CA SER A 101 -13.13 7.70 -4.12
C SER A 101 -13.56 9.04 -3.53
N SER A 102 -12.70 10.06 -3.57
CA SER A 102 -12.99 11.37 -2.99
C SER A 102 -13.89 12.19 -3.92
N GLU A 103 -15.17 12.31 -3.56
CA GLU A 103 -16.16 13.09 -4.34
C GLU A 103 -15.86 14.59 -4.33
N ASN A 104 -15.48 15.15 -3.18
CA ASN A 104 -15.25 16.59 -3.02
C ASN A 104 -13.82 17.01 -3.37
N GLY A 105 -12.85 16.10 -3.24
CA GLY A 105 -11.43 16.34 -3.41
C GLY A 105 -10.60 15.84 -2.23
N ALA A 106 -9.29 15.78 -2.43
CA ALA A 106 -8.37 15.20 -1.45
C ALA A 106 -7.02 15.94 -1.40
N VAL A 107 -6.47 16.02 -0.19
CA VAL A 107 -5.16 16.59 0.11
C VAL A 107 -4.22 15.47 0.55
N PHE A 108 -3.13 15.27 -0.21
CA PHE A 108 -2.11 14.27 0.06
C PHE A 108 -0.80 14.92 0.51
N ILE A 109 -0.25 14.48 1.64
CA ILE A 109 1.06 14.92 2.14
C ILE A 109 2.11 13.82 2.02
N GLY A 110 3.16 14.08 1.24
CA GLY A 110 4.40 13.30 1.32
C GLY A 110 4.97 12.74 0.00
N ARG A 111 6.00 11.91 0.20
CA ARG A 111 7.22 11.76 -0.63
C ARG A 111 7.09 11.31 -2.09
N CYS A 112 5.92 10.93 -2.59
CA CYS A 112 5.72 10.61 -4.01
C CYS A 112 4.28 10.88 -4.48
N ALA A 113 3.42 11.51 -3.68
CA ALA A 113 2.01 11.72 -4.06
C ALA A 113 1.89 12.48 -5.38
N HIS A 114 2.74 13.49 -5.59
CA HIS A 114 2.81 14.24 -6.85
C HIS A 114 3.20 13.37 -8.07
N TYR A 115 4.03 12.34 -7.87
CA TYR A 115 4.44 11.46 -8.96
C TYR A 115 3.37 10.40 -9.26
N VAL A 116 2.81 9.79 -8.21
CA VAL A 116 1.76 8.76 -8.32
C VAL A 116 0.48 9.35 -8.91
N LEU A 117 0.04 10.52 -8.41
CA LEU A 117 -1.22 11.15 -8.77
C LEU A 117 -1.07 12.15 -9.93
N ARG A 118 -0.01 12.06 -10.74
CA ARG A 118 0.29 13.04 -11.78
C ARG A 118 -0.79 13.12 -12.88
N ASN A 119 -1.51 12.03 -13.10
CA ASN A 119 -2.51 11.90 -14.15
C ASN A 119 -3.96 12.04 -13.63
N HIS A 120 -4.14 12.53 -12.40
CA HIS A 120 -5.43 12.73 -11.73
C HIS A 120 -5.63 14.18 -11.32
#